data_AF-A0A0H3MBA6-F1
#
_entry.id   AF-A0A0H3MBA6-F1
#
_cell.length_a   1.000
_cell.length_b   1.000
_cell.length_c   1.000
_cell.angle_alpha   90.00
_cell.angle_beta   90.00
_cell.angle_gamma   90.00
#
_symmetry.space_group_name_H-M   'P 1'
#
loop_
_entity.id
_entity.type
_entity.pdbx_description
1 polymer ?
#
loop_
_entity_poly.entity_id
_entity_poly.type
_entity_poly.pdbx_seq_one_letter_code
_entity_poly.pdbx_strand_id
1 'polypeptide(L)'
;MDIPEQGSNTPEVEQAACCNQEAAENDRAKDKLSSSEISAEAVQSCESMEAFEQVVAERSSIEEKILFALEQMGALLKGADQNSDLKLFWNVRKFCLPLFQQLEDPVQRANLWGRYTELTREGRYIKTLQDEEGAFLVGQIELAISCLESGVQGFFSKTEKEEISEEDRAALEIPSLSAHKDFYLSTHADLRWLGSFSSQIINLRKELMNISMRMRLKSQFFQKLSVLGNKVFPRRKELTEKVSELFAQDVEAFVERYFSRASRESLKKSVFFLRKEIKRLQQAAKYLSISSGVFSSTRLGLSQCWDQLKGLEKEIRQEQSRLAATSAENMKEVQGRLDQVEVLLQENEEVHKIRKEIEAISKHIRGISLVHDDVVLLKGRIQTLLGEVREREAVIEKEMKELQAKAEQARAEAIQALENEVQSFCDQCNEGDLPEGAKERCQELKEAVKKMAYLPYAKKVALDNQINAAQRSVLARLEEQMLACPDEKVLNMRQVLEQRMLRRKELKAKFECDKKLLGGSGLDFDRALQYSAMVEEDRKALEELDAAIIELKRQIQQFV
;
A
#
# COMPACT_ATOMS: atom_id res chain seq x y z
N MET A 1 8.54 12.24 32.45
CA MET A 1 7.43 13.11 32.03
C MET A 1 6.34 12.22 31.49
N ASP A 2 5.10 12.55 31.84
CA ASP A 2 3.85 12.21 31.15
C ASP A 2 3.57 10.73 30.84
N ILE A 3 2.86 10.08 31.78
CA ILE A 3 2.04 8.90 31.55
C ILE A 3 0.59 9.31 31.82
N PRO A 4 -0.33 9.28 30.83
CA PRO A 4 -1.75 9.51 31.04
C PRO A 4 -2.48 8.20 31.39
N GLU A 5 -3.31 8.23 32.43
CA GLU A 5 -4.11 7.08 32.88
C GLU A 5 -5.43 6.95 32.11
N GLN A 6 -5.59 5.88 31.32
CA GLN A 6 -6.88 5.33 30.86
C GLN A 6 -6.72 3.82 30.64
N GLY A 7 -7.69 2.95 30.92
CA GLY A 7 -8.97 3.12 31.62
C GLY A 7 -9.63 1.75 31.77
N SER A 8 -10.10 1.40 32.97
CA SER A 8 -10.67 0.06 33.24
C SER A 8 -12.16 0.01 32.88
N ASN A 9 -12.54 -0.83 31.91
CA ASN A 9 -13.95 -1.11 31.59
C ASN A 9 -14.16 -2.59 31.23
N THR A 10 -14.89 -3.29 32.09
CA THR A 10 -15.52 -4.60 31.82
C THR A 10 -17.02 -4.39 31.64
N PRO A 11 -17.65 -4.88 30.56
CA PRO A 11 -19.11 -4.87 30.45
C PRO A 11 -19.70 -6.03 31.25
N GLU A 12 -20.55 -5.72 32.23
CA GLU A 12 -21.43 -6.69 32.91
C GLU A 12 -22.76 -6.87 32.14
N VAL A 13 -23.60 -7.77 32.65
CA VAL A 13 -24.84 -8.22 32.00
C VAL A 13 -25.92 -7.14 32.01
N GLU A 14 -26.46 -6.80 30.84
CA GLU A 14 -27.69 -6.00 30.73
C GLU A 14 -28.93 -6.86 31.03
N GLN A 15 -29.72 -6.45 32.01
CA GLN A 15 -31.15 -6.78 32.12
C GLN A 15 -31.95 -5.48 32.12
N ALA A 16 -32.75 -5.26 31.07
CA ALA A 16 -33.52 -4.04 30.91
C ALA A 16 -34.83 -4.10 31.71
N ALA A 17 -35.03 -3.13 32.60
CA ALA A 17 -36.33 -2.79 33.19
C ALA A 17 -36.91 -1.55 32.50
N CYS A 18 -38.23 -1.46 32.34
CA CYS A 18 -38.89 -0.35 31.65
C CYS A 18 -40.16 0.16 32.35
N CYS A 19 -39.94 1.14 33.24
CA CYS A 19 -40.65 2.42 33.42
C CYS A 19 -42.19 2.58 33.54
N ASN A 20 -42.53 3.64 34.30
CA ASN A 20 -43.78 4.43 34.42
C ASN A 20 -44.90 3.83 35.31
N GLN A 21 -45.50 4.56 36.28
CA GLN A 21 -46.16 5.90 36.31
C GLN A 21 -47.49 5.91 35.53
N GLU A 22 -48.64 6.46 35.99
CA GLU A 22 -49.03 7.19 37.24
C GLU A 22 -50.60 7.22 37.35
N ALA A 23 -51.36 7.80 38.29
CA ALA A 23 -51.16 8.68 39.47
C ALA A 23 -52.35 8.60 40.49
N ALA A 24 -52.25 9.33 41.61
CA ALA A 24 -53.26 10.03 42.43
C ALA A 24 -54.73 9.51 42.51
N GLU A 25 -55.24 9.09 43.68
CA GLU A 25 -55.87 9.88 44.79
C GLU A 25 -57.42 9.96 44.76
N ASN A 26 -58.04 9.55 45.87
CA ASN A 26 -59.08 10.36 46.54
C ASN A 26 -59.27 9.90 47.99
N ASP A 27 -59.37 10.85 48.93
CA ASP A 27 -59.61 10.60 50.36
C ASP A 27 -60.88 11.33 50.80
N ARG A 28 -61.74 10.66 51.59
CA ARG A 28 -62.75 11.31 52.41
C ARG A 28 -63.23 10.42 53.55
N ALA A 29 -63.39 11.04 54.72
CA ALA A 29 -63.44 10.34 55.99
C ALA A 29 -64.85 10.18 56.58
N LYS A 30 -64.97 9.17 57.45
CA LYS A 30 -65.95 9.00 58.55
C LYS A 30 -67.44 9.01 58.19
N ASP A 31 -68.11 7.93 58.59
CA ASP A 31 -68.92 8.04 59.81
C ASP A 31 -68.90 6.75 60.65
N LYS A 32 -69.38 6.81 61.89
CA LYS A 32 -69.52 5.65 62.81
C LYS A 32 -71.00 5.36 63.07
N LEU A 33 -71.44 4.10 62.98
CA LEU A 33 -72.44 3.54 63.90
C LEU A 33 -72.56 2.00 63.85
N SER A 34 -72.28 1.39 65.01
CA SER A 34 -72.88 0.16 65.60
C SER A 34 -73.31 -1.05 64.76
N SER A 35 -72.97 -2.22 65.32
CA SER A 35 -73.65 -3.53 65.24
C SER A 35 -73.72 -4.23 63.87
N SER A 36 -73.48 -5.54 63.77
CA SER A 36 -73.24 -6.56 64.81
C SER A 36 -72.13 -7.54 64.41
N GLU A 37 -71.38 -8.03 65.38
CA GLU A 37 -70.37 -9.07 65.19
C GLU A 37 -71.05 -10.42 64.94
N ILE A 38 -70.66 -11.11 63.86
CA ILE A 38 -70.86 -12.55 63.66
C ILE A 38 -69.48 -13.17 63.60
N SER A 39 -69.28 -14.28 64.32
CA SER A 39 -67.96 -14.85 64.58
C SER A 39 -67.21 -15.19 63.29
N ALA A 40 -65.97 -14.70 63.18
CA ALA A 40 -65.03 -15.10 62.12
C ALA A 40 -64.23 -16.33 62.58
N GLU A 41 -64.89 -17.49 62.66
CA GLU A 41 -64.18 -18.76 62.82
C GLU A 41 -63.39 -19.09 61.55
N ALA A 42 -62.18 -19.64 61.72
CA ALA A 42 -61.31 -19.96 60.60
C ALA A 42 -61.86 -21.15 59.81
N VAL A 43 -62.38 -20.90 58.60
CA VAL A 43 -62.99 -21.93 57.74
C VAL A 43 -61.99 -23.05 57.46
N GLN A 44 -62.29 -24.23 57.98
CA GLN A 44 -61.45 -25.42 57.92
C GLN A 44 -61.51 -26.06 56.53
N SER A 45 -60.70 -25.53 55.59
CA SER A 45 -60.63 -26.01 54.20
C SER A 45 -60.34 -27.52 54.11
N CYS A 46 -61.16 -28.26 53.36
CA CYS A 46 -60.98 -29.69 53.13
C CYS A 46 -60.35 -29.95 51.75
N GLU A 47 -59.17 -30.57 51.73
CA GLU A 47 -58.42 -30.87 50.49
C GLU A 47 -58.94 -32.09 49.72
N SER A 48 -59.83 -32.89 50.32
CA SER A 48 -60.37 -34.11 49.71
C SER A 48 -61.84 -34.34 50.08
N MET A 49 -62.53 -35.17 49.29
CA MET A 49 -63.93 -35.53 49.57
C MET A 49 -64.06 -36.37 50.85
N GLU A 50 -63.07 -37.22 51.14
CA GLU A 50 -63.04 -38.06 52.35
C GLU A 50 -62.86 -37.20 53.62
N ALA A 51 -61.99 -36.20 53.57
CA ALA A 51 -61.83 -35.23 54.65
C ALA A 51 -63.10 -34.36 54.83
N PHE A 52 -63.73 -33.96 53.72
CA PHE A 52 -65.00 -33.23 53.76
C PHE A 52 -66.13 -34.06 54.39
N GLU A 53 -66.30 -35.33 54.01
CA GLU A 53 -67.33 -36.21 54.57
C GLU A 53 -67.13 -36.46 56.07
N GLN A 54 -65.88 -36.53 56.55
CA GLN A 54 -65.57 -36.64 57.98
C GLN A 54 -65.98 -35.38 58.76
N VAL A 55 -65.53 -34.19 58.34
CA VAL A 55 -65.85 -32.92 59.05
C VAL A 55 -67.35 -32.55 58.94
N VAL A 56 -68.06 -33.01 57.90
CA VAL A 56 -69.53 -32.92 57.82
C VAL A 56 -70.23 -33.89 58.77
N ALA A 57 -69.69 -35.11 58.96
CA ALA A 57 -70.32 -36.10 59.84
C ALA A 57 -70.35 -35.64 61.29
N GLU A 58 -69.29 -34.96 61.76
CA GLU A 58 -69.11 -34.43 63.12
C GLU A 58 -70.10 -33.31 63.51
N ARG A 59 -70.68 -32.60 62.53
CA ARG A 59 -71.66 -31.52 62.77
C ARG A 59 -73.00 -32.09 63.28
N SER A 60 -73.74 -31.31 64.06
CA SER A 60 -74.93 -31.79 64.78
C SER A 60 -76.22 -31.55 63.99
N SER A 61 -76.49 -30.32 63.52
CA SER A 61 -77.71 -30.02 62.76
C SER A 61 -77.54 -30.22 61.25
N ILE A 62 -78.67 -30.32 60.54
CA ILE A 62 -78.72 -30.35 59.08
C ILE A 62 -78.35 -28.97 58.49
N GLU A 63 -78.68 -27.89 59.20
CA GLU A 63 -78.33 -26.52 58.82
C GLU A 63 -76.81 -26.31 58.83
N GLU A 64 -76.11 -26.71 59.90
CA GLU A 64 -74.63 -26.66 60.00
C GLU A 64 -73.93 -27.40 58.85
N LYS A 65 -74.52 -28.51 58.36
CA LYS A 65 -73.98 -29.33 57.27
C LYS A 65 -74.20 -28.69 55.91
N ILE A 66 -75.34 -28.03 55.70
CA ILE A 66 -75.60 -27.22 54.51
C ILE A 66 -74.69 -25.99 54.51
N LEU A 67 -74.61 -25.25 55.62
CA LEU A 67 -73.74 -24.08 55.78
C LEU A 67 -72.28 -24.43 55.46
N PHE A 68 -71.73 -25.47 56.07
CA PHE A 68 -70.36 -25.91 55.80
C PHE A 68 -70.14 -26.32 54.34
N ALA A 69 -71.09 -27.04 53.74
CA ALA A 69 -71.00 -27.40 52.32
C ALA A 69 -70.98 -26.16 51.41
N LEU A 70 -71.70 -25.09 51.78
CA LEU A 70 -71.72 -23.82 51.05
C LEU A 70 -70.46 -22.97 51.31
N GLU A 71 -69.93 -22.97 52.52
CA GLU A 71 -68.64 -22.36 52.88
C GLU A 71 -67.50 -23.01 52.09
N GLN A 72 -67.45 -24.34 52.04
CA GLN A 72 -66.44 -25.10 51.30
C GLN A 72 -66.62 -24.94 49.78
N MET A 73 -67.85 -24.93 49.27
CA MET A 73 -68.11 -24.53 47.88
C MET A 73 -67.60 -23.11 47.60
N GLY A 74 -67.75 -22.18 48.53
CA GLY A 74 -67.22 -20.82 48.43
C GLY A 74 -65.69 -20.74 48.49
N ALA A 75 -65.05 -21.56 49.32
CA ALA A 75 -63.59 -21.64 49.44
C ALA A 75 -62.96 -22.21 48.16
N LEU A 76 -63.52 -23.31 47.62
CA LEU A 76 -63.04 -23.97 46.41
C LEU A 76 -63.15 -23.10 45.14
N LEU A 77 -64.06 -22.12 45.12
CA LEU A 77 -64.15 -21.11 44.03
C LEU A 77 -63.28 -19.86 44.26
N LYS A 78 -62.77 -19.65 45.49
CA LYS A 78 -61.92 -18.51 45.88
C LYS A 78 -60.42 -18.84 45.94
N GLY A 79 -60.02 -20.09 45.69
CA GLY A 79 -58.62 -20.48 45.61
C GLY A 79 -57.86 -19.63 44.59
N ALA A 80 -56.78 -18.98 45.03
CA ALA A 80 -56.03 -18.03 44.20
C ALA A 80 -55.12 -18.70 43.15
N ASP A 81 -54.83 -19.99 43.32
CA ASP A 81 -54.08 -20.79 42.36
C ASP A 81 -54.98 -21.27 41.20
N GLN A 82 -54.41 -21.33 39.99
CA GLN A 82 -55.13 -21.60 38.73
C GLN A 82 -55.73 -23.02 38.59
N ASN A 83 -55.73 -23.82 39.66
CA ASN A 83 -56.41 -25.11 39.75
C ASN A 83 -57.40 -25.10 40.93
N SER A 84 -58.46 -24.29 40.84
CA SER A 84 -59.65 -24.53 41.66
C SER A 84 -60.17 -25.94 41.39
N ASP A 85 -60.24 -26.80 42.42
CA ASP A 85 -60.69 -28.19 42.23
C ASP A 85 -62.21 -28.23 42.02
N LEU A 86 -62.59 -27.96 40.76
CA LEU A 86 -63.97 -28.05 40.32
C LEU A 86 -64.53 -29.47 40.48
N LYS A 87 -63.71 -30.53 40.45
CA LYS A 87 -64.18 -31.91 40.68
C LYS A 87 -64.60 -32.09 42.15
N LEU A 88 -63.82 -31.59 43.11
CA LEU A 88 -64.21 -31.56 44.52
C LEU A 88 -65.44 -30.66 44.75
N PHE A 89 -65.46 -29.46 44.15
CA PHE A 89 -66.63 -28.57 44.19
C PHE A 89 -67.92 -29.23 43.67
N TRP A 90 -67.87 -29.92 42.51
CA TRP A 90 -69.03 -30.63 41.97
C TRP A 90 -69.46 -31.81 42.86
N ASN A 91 -68.54 -32.46 43.58
CA ASN A 91 -68.85 -33.51 44.55
C ASN A 91 -69.51 -32.94 45.82
N VAL A 92 -68.95 -31.88 46.42
CA VAL A 92 -69.55 -31.18 47.58
C VAL A 92 -70.95 -30.66 47.23
N ARG A 93 -71.12 -30.07 46.05
CA ARG A 93 -72.43 -29.63 45.54
C ARG A 93 -73.42 -30.79 45.41
N LYS A 94 -72.98 -31.96 44.91
CA LYS A 94 -73.81 -33.17 44.81
C LYS A 94 -74.20 -33.71 46.18
N PHE A 95 -73.27 -33.67 47.15
CA PHE A 95 -73.49 -34.08 48.54
C PHE A 95 -74.49 -33.16 49.27
N CYS A 96 -74.42 -31.84 49.03
CA CYS A 96 -75.29 -30.86 49.68
C CYS A 96 -76.77 -30.96 49.21
N LEU A 97 -77.00 -31.32 47.95
CA LEU A 97 -78.33 -31.28 47.32
C LEU A 97 -79.45 -32.04 48.07
N PRO A 98 -79.26 -33.28 48.60
CA PRO A 98 -80.31 -33.99 49.34
C PRO A 98 -80.63 -33.36 50.70
N LEU A 99 -79.69 -32.67 51.36
CA LEU A 99 -79.88 -32.11 52.70
C LEU A 99 -80.96 -31.03 52.72
N PHE A 100 -81.11 -30.26 51.63
CA PHE A 100 -82.16 -29.26 51.47
C PHE A 100 -83.60 -29.82 51.57
N GLN A 101 -83.79 -31.13 51.36
CA GLN A 101 -85.10 -31.78 51.53
C GLN A 101 -85.41 -32.11 52.99
N GLN A 102 -84.41 -32.07 53.88
CA GLN A 102 -84.51 -32.48 55.28
C GLN A 102 -84.51 -31.28 56.25
N LEU A 103 -84.20 -30.07 55.78
CA LEU A 103 -84.21 -28.84 56.56
C LEU A 103 -85.66 -28.33 56.75
N GLU A 104 -86.13 -28.21 57.98
CA GLU A 104 -87.56 -27.98 58.27
C GLU A 104 -88.05 -26.55 57.95
N ASP A 105 -87.33 -25.50 58.34
CA ASP A 105 -87.77 -24.10 58.12
C ASP A 105 -87.75 -23.71 56.62
N PRO A 106 -88.88 -23.30 56.02
CA PRO A 106 -88.91 -22.79 54.66
C PRO A 106 -88.10 -21.51 54.42
N VAL A 107 -87.88 -20.65 55.43
CA VAL A 107 -87.19 -19.35 55.25
C VAL A 107 -85.66 -19.53 55.16
N GLN A 108 -85.05 -20.22 56.13
CA GLN A 108 -83.66 -20.68 56.05
C GLN A 108 -83.41 -21.51 54.79
N ARG A 109 -84.32 -22.43 54.45
CA ARG A 109 -84.22 -23.24 53.23
C ARG A 109 -84.18 -22.37 51.96
N ALA A 110 -84.99 -21.32 51.87
CA ALA A 110 -84.96 -20.39 50.75
C ALA A 110 -83.64 -19.60 50.67
N ASN A 111 -83.14 -19.08 51.80
CA ASN A 111 -81.90 -18.31 51.87
C ASN A 111 -80.67 -19.15 51.49
N LEU A 112 -80.52 -20.34 52.10
CA LEU A 112 -79.42 -21.27 51.82
C LEU A 112 -79.50 -21.81 50.38
N TRP A 113 -80.70 -22.02 49.84
CA TRP A 113 -80.90 -22.41 48.44
C TRP A 113 -80.53 -21.29 47.45
N GLY A 114 -80.76 -20.03 47.82
CA GLY A 114 -80.25 -18.86 47.11
C GLY A 114 -78.73 -18.92 46.98
N ARG A 115 -78.02 -19.04 48.12
CA ARG A 115 -76.55 -19.12 48.14
C ARG A 115 -76.00 -20.34 47.40
N TYR A 116 -76.65 -21.51 47.52
CA TYR A 116 -76.36 -22.71 46.72
C TYR A 116 -76.47 -22.46 45.21
N THR A 117 -77.47 -21.68 44.80
CA THR A 117 -77.74 -21.35 43.39
C THR A 117 -76.72 -20.33 42.85
N GLU A 118 -76.31 -19.36 43.66
CA GLU A 118 -75.23 -18.42 43.35
C GLU A 118 -73.89 -19.13 43.15
N LEU A 119 -73.44 -19.91 44.14
CA LEU A 119 -72.20 -20.69 44.06
C LEU A 119 -72.25 -21.68 42.88
N THR A 120 -73.40 -22.32 42.63
CA THR A 120 -73.61 -23.16 41.44
C THR A 120 -73.48 -22.38 40.12
N ARG A 121 -73.82 -21.09 40.08
CA ARG A 121 -73.66 -20.22 38.91
C ARG A 121 -72.20 -19.79 38.73
N GLU A 122 -71.55 -19.35 39.80
CA GLU A 122 -70.13 -18.99 39.85
C GLU A 122 -69.24 -20.17 39.40
N GLY A 123 -69.47 -21.37 39.96
CA GLY A 123 -68.74 -22.58 39.58
C GLY A 123 -68.99 -23.07 38.15
N ARG A 124 -70.15 -22.74 37.53
CA ARG A 124 -70.34 -22.94 36.08
C ARG A 124 -69.54 -21.93 35.26
N TYR A 125 -69.55 -20.67 35.66
CA TYR A 125 -68.82 -19.60 34.97
C TYR A 125 -67.31 -19.84 34.99
N ILE A 126 -66.74 -20.15 36.15
CA ILE A 126 -65.32 -20.52 36.31
C ILE A 126 -64.98 -21.76 35.47
N LYS A 127 -65.89 -22.75 35.38
CA LYS A 127 -65.69 -23.88 34.47
C LYS A 127 -65.65 -23.46 33.00
N THR A 128 -66.57 -22.59 32.55
CA THR A 128 -66.58 -22.09 31.18
C THR A 128 -65.26 -21.39 30.84
N LEU A 129 -64.74 -20.55 31.75
CA LEU A 129 -63.44 -19.90 31.57
C LEU A 129 -62.30 -20.94 31.42
N GLN A 130 -62.23 -21.96 32.28
CA GLN A 130 -61.21 -23.02 32.15
C GLN A 130 -61.35 -23.86 30.87
N ASP A 131 -62.58 -24.17 30.44
CA ASP A 131 -62.84 -24.85 29.17
C ASP A 131 -62.45 -23.97 27.95
N GLU A 132 -62.61 -22.64 28.04
CA GLU A 132 -62.21 -21.65 27.02
C GLU A 132 -60.69 -21.41 26.98
N GLU A 133 -60.04 -21.21 28.14
CA GLU A 133 -58.57 -21.10 28.27
C GLU A 133 -57.88 -22.36 27.74
N GLY A 134 -58.40 -23.54 28.08
CA GLY A 134 -57.90 -24.81 27.56
C GLY A 134 -58.06 -24.93 26.04
N ALA A 135 -59.16 -24.44 25.47
CA ALA A 135 -59.36 -24.40 24.02
C ALA A 135 -58.40 -23.40 23.32
N PHE A 136 -58.18 -22.24 23.94
CA PHE A 136 -57.25 -21.21 23.45
C PHE A 136 -55.79 -21.70 23.43
N LEU A 137 -55.33 -22.35 24.50
CA LEU A 137 -54.00 -22.97 24.57
C LEU A 137 -53.82 -24.07 23.52
N VAL A 138 -54.84 -24.92 23.30
CA VAL A 138 -54.83 -25.91 22.21
C VAL A 138 -54.73 -25.23 20.83
N GLY A 139 -55.41 -24.10 20.63
CA GLY A 139 -55.32 -23.29 19.41
C GLY A 139 -53.94 -22.69 19.18
N GLN A 140 -53.29 -22.15 20.22
CA GLN A 140 -51.92 -21.62 20.12
C GLN A 140 -50.91 -22.71 19.74
N ILE A 141 -51.01 -23.89 20.36
CA ILE A 141 -50.11 -25.03 20.07
C ILE A 141 -50.30 -25.53 18.64
N GLU A 142 -51.55 -25.67 18.18
CA GLU A 142 -51.83 -26.06 16.78
C GLU A 142 -51.32 -25.02 15.78
N LEU A 143 -51.45 -23.72 16.07
CA LEU A 143 -50.91 -22.65 15.22
C LEU A 143 -49.38 -22.69 15.18
N ALA A 144 -48.71 -22.80 16.33
CA ALA A 144 -47.26 -22.88 16.41
C ALA A 144 -46.69 -24.11 15.68
N ILE A 145 -47.34 -25.27 15.83
CA ILE A 145 -47.01 -26.48 15.08
C ILE A 145 -47.28 -26.28 13.58
N SER A 146 -48.41 -25.66 13.18
CA SER A 146 -48.73 -25.43 11.76
C SER A 146 -47.76 -24.47 11.07
N CYS A 147 -47.32 -23.41 11.76
CA CYS A 147 -46.28 -22.51 11.27
C CYS A 147 -44.93 -23.23 11.09
N LEU A 148 -44.57 -24.10 12.03
CA LEU A 148 -43.37 -24.96 11.94
C LEU A 148 -43.51 -26.02 10.83
N GLU A 149 -44.68 -26.63 10.67
CA GLU A 149 -44.98 -27.58 9.58
C GLU A 149 -44.83 -26.90 8.21
N SER A 150 -45.32 -25.67 8.08
CA SER A 150 -45.16 -24.84 6.87
C SER A 150 -43.70 -24.46 6.62
N GLY A 151 -42.99 -23.96 7.63
CA GLY A 151 -41.57 -23.57 7.53
C GLY A 151 -40.66 -24.74 7.14
N VAL A 152 -40.85 -25.91 7.75
CA VAL A 152 -40.11 -27.14 7.40
C VAL A 152 -40.46 -27.61 5.98
N GLN A 153 -41.73 -27.58 5.58
CA GLN A 153 -42.12 -27.94 4.21
C GLN A 153 -41.54 -26.98 3.16
N GLY A 154 -41.59 -25.67 3.43
CA GLY A 154 -40.96 -24.64 2.60
C GLY A 154 -39.46 -24.86 2.43
N PHE A 155 -38.72 -25.08 3.53
CA PHE A 155 -37.29 -25.39 3.49
C PHE A 155 -36.98 -26.61 2.60
N PHE A 156 -37.73 -27.70 2.75
CA PHE A 156 -37.53 -28.92 1.93
C PHE A 156 -38.09 -28.82 0.49
N SER A 157 -38.77 -27.72 0.13
CA SER A 157 -39.37 -27.50 -1.20
C SER A 157 -38.70 -26.39 -2.01
N LYS A 158 -37.91 -25.51 -1.37
CA LYS A 158 -37.08 -24.51 -2.05
C LYS A 158 -35.85 -25.17 -2.69
N THR A 159 -35.63 -24.88 -3.97
CA THR A 159 -34.39 -25.27 -4.68
C THR A 159 -33.33 -24.15 -4.68
N GLU A 160 -33.70 -22.95 -4.24
CA GLU A 160 -32.87 -21.75 -4.30
C GLU A 160 -32.01 -21.61 -3.03
N LYS A 161 -30.72 -21.30 -3.22
CA LYS A 161 -29.82 -20.97 -2.11
C LYS A 161 -30.22 -19.61 -1.54
N GLU A 162 -30.62 -19.56 -0.28
CA GLU A 162 -30.97 -18.30 0.40
C GLU A 162 -29.75 -17.38 0.57
N GLU A 163 -30.02 -16.09 0.80
CA GLU A 163 -28.99 -15.06 0.93
C GLU A 163 -28.14 -15.25 2.19
N ILE A 164 -26.95 -15.85 2.00
CA ILE A 164 -25.94 -15.98 3.05
C ILE A 164 -25.41 -14.58 3.43
N SER A 165 -25.47 -14.25 4.73
CA SER A 165 -24.94 -13.00 5.29
C SER A 165 -23.48 -12.75 4.87
N GLU A 166 -23.13 -11.48 4.60
CA GLU A 166 -21.74 -11.07 4.37
C GLU A 166 -20.82 -11.38 5.55
N GLU A 167 -21.36 -11.43 6.77
CA GLU A 167 -20.61 -11.86 7.97
C GLU A 167 -20.23 -13.35 7.90
N ASP A 168 -21.18 -14.21 7.50
CA ASP A 168 -20.96 -15.65 7.34
C ASP A 168 -20.04 -15.94 6.14
N ARG A 169 -20.13 -15.13 5.06
CA ARG A 169 -19.20 -15.14 3.92
C ARG A 169 -17.78 -14.80 4.34
N ALA A 170 -17.59 -13.72 5.11
CA ALA A 170 -16.29 -13.28 5.61
C ALA A 170 -15.68 -14.26 6.63
N ALA A 171 -16.50 -14.86 7.50
CA ALA A 171 -16.05 -15.85 8.49
C ALA A 171 -15.50 -17.13 7.84
N LEU A 172 -16.00 -17.51 6.66
CA LEU A 172 -15.58 -18.68 5.89
C LEU A 172 -14.63 -18.34 4.72
N GLU A 173 -14.17 -17.09 4.60
CA GLU A 173 -13.16 -16.68 3.62
C GLU A 173 -11.74 -17.07 4.07
N ILE A 174 -11.47 -18.36 3.95
CA ILE A 174 -10.21 -18.99 4.35
C ILE A 174 -9.53 -19.60 3.12
N PRO A 175 -8.35 -19.12 2.70
CA PRO A 175 -7.58 -19.69 1.58
C PRO A 175 -7.44 -21.22 1.62
N SER A 176 -7.27 -21.78 2.82
CA SER A 176 -7.15 -23.23 3.04
C SER A 176 -8.45 -24.02 2.83
N LEU A 177 -9.62 -23.39 2.87
CA LEU A 177 -10.93 -23.99 2.57
C LEU A 177 -11.47 -23.62 1.18
N SER A 178 -10.67 -22.89 0.39
CA SER A 178 -11.13 -22.25 -0.86
C SER A 178 -11.68 -23.24 -1.91
N ALA A 179 -11.15 -24.47 -1.95
CA ALA A 179 -11.60 -25.54 -2.86
C ALA A 179 -13.07 -25.95 -2.62
N HIS A 180 -13.58 -25.80 -1.39
CA HIS A 180 -14.89 -26.25 -0.97
C HIS A 180 -15.76 -25.11 -0.38
N LYS A 181 -15.37 -23.84 -0.62
CA LYS A 181 -16.03 -22.64 -0.07
C LYS A 181 -17.55 -22.65 -0.27
N ASP A 182 -18.01 -22.96 -1.48
CA ASP A 182 -19.44 -22.99 -1.82
C ASP A 182 -20.23 -24.07 -1.07
N PHE A 183 -19.60 -25.22 -0.79
CA PHE A 183 -20.20 -26.30 0.00
C PHE A 183 -20.34 -25.91 1.46
N TYR A 184 -19.30 -25.32 2.06
CA TYR A 184 -19.34 -24.83 3.44
C TYR A 184 -20.40 -23.74 3.61
N LEU A 185 -20.45 -22.77 2.70
CA LEU A 185 -21.44 -21.69 2.75
C LEU A 185 -22.88 -22.19 2.63
N SER A 186 -23.19 -23.03 1.63
CA SER A 186 -24.56 -23.55 1.49
C SER A 186 -24.95 -24.47 2.65
N THR A 187 -24.04 -25.35 3.08
CA THR A 187 -24.36 -26.32 4.14
C THR A 187 -24.41 -25.66 5.53
N HIS A 188 -23.71 -24.53 5.74
CA HIS A 188 -23.86 -23.73 6.95
C HIS A 188 -25.26 -23.09 7.04
N ALA A 189 -25.78 -22.54 5.92
CA ALA A 189 -27.14 -22.01 5.86
C ALA A 189 -28.20 -23.09 6.14
N ASP A 190 -28.09 -24.26 5.49
CA ASP A 190 -28.96 -25.43 5.76
C ASP A 190 -28.93 -25.83 7.24
N LEU A 191 -27.73 -25.94 7.83
CA LEU A 191 -27.55 -26.34 9.23
C LEU A 191 -28.07 -25.29 10.23
N ARG A 192 -28.06 -23.99 9.87
CA ARG A 192 -28.64 -22.90 10.67
C ARG A 192 -30.17 -23.04 10.74
N TRP A 193 -30.84 -23.27 9.61
CA TRP A 193 -32.29 -23.52 9.56
C TRP A 193 -32.70 -24.82 10.25
N LEU A 194 -32.02 -25.93 9.93
CA LEU A 194 -32.26 -27.23 10.59
C LEU A 194 -31.97 -27.17 12.09
N GLY A 195 -31.02 -26.32 12.53
CA GLY A 195 -30.78 -26.01 13.93
C GLY A 195 -31.94 -25.26 14.60
N SER A 196 -32.50 -24.25 13.92
CA SER A 196 -33.68 -23.49 14.38
C SER A 196 -34.91 -24.40 14.53
N PHE A 197 -35.28 -25.13 13.47
CA PHE A 197 -36.40 -26.09 13.51
C PHE A 197 -36.17 -27.18 14.57
N SER A 198 -34.95 -27.69 14.70
CA SER A 198 -34.56 -28.66 15.73
C SER A 198 -34.76 -28.10 17.15
N SER A 199 -34.54 -26.80 17.38
CA SER A 199 -34.76 -26.16 18.68
C SER A 199 -36.26 -25.99 18.95
N GLN A 200 -37.01 -25.49 17.97
CA GLN A 200 -38.46 -25.29 18.05
C GLN A 200 -39.21 -26.62 18.32
N ILE A 201 -38.86 -27.71 17.63
CA ILE A 201 -39.42 -29.04 17.87
C ILE A 201 -39.15 -29.51 19.31
N ILE A 202 -37.97 -29.24 19.86
CA ILE A 202 -37.60 -29.65 21.23
C ILE A 202 -38.34 -28.82 22.28
N ASN A 203 -38.49 -27.51 22.06
CA ASN A 203 -39.16 -26.62 23.02
C ASN A 203 -40.68 -26.86 23.04
N LEU A 204 -41.33 -26.94 21.87
CA LEU A 204 -42.76 -27.31 21.78
C LEU A 204 -43.04 -28.67 22.43
N ARG A 205 -42.12 -29.66 22.34
CA ARG A 205 -42.26 -30.94 23.06
C ARG A 205 -42.17 -30.78 24.58
N LYS A 206 -41.36 -29.87 25.12
CA LYS A 206 -41.25 -29.59 26.57
C LYS A 206 -42.48 -28.82 27.07
N GLU A 207 -42.89 -27.78 26.36
CA GLU A 207 -44.10 -27.00 26.66
C GLU A 207 -45.33 -27.89 26.68
N LEU A 208 -45.52 -28.69 25.62
CA LEU A 208 -46.59 -29.69 25.54
C LEU A 208 -46.52 -30.74 26.65
N MET A 209 -45.33 -31.12 27.13
CA MET A 209 -45.16 -32.03 28.26
C MET A 209 -45.68 -31.42 29.57
N ASN A 210 -45.43 -30.13 29.79
CA ASN A 210 -45.82 -29.42 31.01
C ASN A 210 -47.30 -29.01 31.02
N ILE A 211 -47.88 -28.67 29.86
CA ILE A 211 -49.26 -28.18 29.77
C ILE A 211 -50.27 -29.29 30.11
N SER A 212 -51.23 -28.95 30.98
CA SER A 212 -52.40 -29.77 31.34
C SER A 212 -53.38 -29.79 30.16
N MET A 213 -53.61 -30.99 29.59
CA MET A 213 -54.42 -31.15 28.38
C MET A 213 -55.00 -32.56 28.31
N ARG A 214 -56.17 -32.71 27.68
CA ARG A 214 -56.76 -34.03 27.37
C ARG A 214 -55.75 -34.86 26.57
N MET A 215 -55.35 -36.01 27.13
CA MET A 215 -54.25 -36.84 26.63
C MET A 215 -54.31 -37.13 25.12
N ARG A 216 -55.51 -37.36 24.55
CA ARG A 216 -55.70 -37.57 23.11
C ARG A 216 -55.15 -36.43 22.24
N LEU A 217 -55.39 -35.17 22.60
CA LEU A 217 -54.87 -34.00 21.87
C LEU A 217 -53.35 -33.91 22.01
N LYS A 218 -52.86 -34.11 23.24
CA LYS A 218 -51.43 -34.17 23.57
C LYS A 218 -50.69 -35.23 22.76
N SER A 219 -51.28 -36.42 22.58
CA SER A 219 -50.75 -37.46 21.69
C SER A 219 -50.74 -37.05 20.21
N GLN A 220 -51.77 -36.36 19.72
CA GLN A 220 -51.82 -35.89 18.32
C GLN A 220 -50.74 -34.83 18.04
N PHE A 221 -50.54 -33.87 18.94
CA PHE A 221 -49.46 -32.88 18.84
C PHE A 221 -48.06 -33.52 18.91
N PHE A 222 -47.85 -34.49 19.82
CA PHE A 222 -46.61 -35.26 19.84
C PHE A 222 -46.39 -36.06 18.56
N GLN A 223 -47.45 -36.59 17.93
CA GLN A 223 -47.35 -37.30 16.65
C GLN A 223 -46.93 -36.37 15.50
N LYS A 224 -47.53 -35.18 15.37
CA LYS A 224 -47.10 -34.13 14.41
C LYS A 224 -45.62 -33.76 14.60
N LEU A 225 -45.25 -33.40 15.84
CA LEU A 225 -43.86 -33.07 16.21
C LEU A 225 -42.89 -34.24 16.03
N SER A 226 -43.37 -35.49 16.01
CA SER A 226 -42.57 -36.68 15.67
C SER A 226 -42.32 -36.77 14.17
N VAL A 227 -43.35 -36.61 13.33
CA VAL A 227 -43.23 -36.59 11.86
C VAL A 227 -42.28 -35.49 11.38
N LEU A 228 -42.34 -34.29 11.99
CA LEU A 228 -41.39 -33.20 11.70
C LEU A 228 -39.97 -33.54 12.14
N GLY A 229 -39.81 -34.07 13.36
CA GLY A 229 -38.51 -34.53 13.87
C GLY A 229 -37.84 -35.56 12.96
N ASN A 230 -38.62 -36.50 12.43
CA ASN A 230 -38.13 -37.55 11.53
C ASN A 230 -37.66 -37.02 10.16
N LYS A 231 -38.00 -35.78 9.78
CA LYS A 231 -37.42 -35.09 8.62
C LYS A 231 -36.18 -34.26 9.01
N VAL A 232 -36.30 -33.46 10.08
CA VAL A 232 -35.28 -32.48 10.47
C VAL A 232 -34.04 -33.12 11.10
N PHE A 233 -34.20 -34.02 12.08
CA PHE A 233 -33.06 -34.57 12.82
C PHE A 233 -32.11 -35.42 11.96
N PRO A 234 -32.59 -36.33 11.08
CA PRO A 234 -31.69 -37.13 10.23
C PRO A 234 -30.92 -36.27 9.22
N ARG A 235 -31.58 -35.32 8.56
CA ARG A 235 -30.93 -34.42 7.60
C ARG A 235 -29.89 -33.52 8.27
N ARG A 236 -30.20 -33.00 9.46
CA ARG A 236 -29.22 -32.23 10.26
C ARG A 236 -27.98 -33.06 10.59
N LYS A 237 -28.17 -34.31 11.00
CA LYS A 237 -27.08 -35.25 11.29
C LYS A 237 -26.23 -35.52 10.04
N GLU A 238 -26.86 -35.88 8.93
CA GLU A 238 -26.19 -36.16 7.64
C GLU A 238 -25.31 -34.98 7.18
N LEU A 239 -25.81 -33.75 7.27
CA LEU A 239 -25.06 -32.56 6.88
C LEU A 239 -23.93 -32.24 7.87
N THR A 240 -24.14 -32.39 9.18
CA THR A 240 -23.07 -32.26 10.19
C THR A 240 -21.97 -33.31 9.97
N GLU A 241 -22.31 -34.54 9.60
CA GLU A 241 -21.33 -35.60 9.30
C GLU A 241 -20.51 -35.25 8.06
N LYS A 242 -21.15 -34.84 6.94
CA LYS A 242 -20.47 -34.43 5.70
C LYS A 242 -19.56 -33.21 5.88
N VAL A 243 -20.02 -32.18 6.61
CA VAL A 243 -19.18 -30.99 6.90
C VAL A 243 -18.03 -31.35 7.85
N SER A 244 -18.22 -32.32 8.76
CA SER A 244 -17.12 -32.81 9.61
C SER A 244 -16.05 -33.53 8.78
N GLU A 245 -16.46 -34.45 7.91
CA GLU A 245 -15.55 -35.24 7.08
C GLU A 245 -14.72 -34.34 6.15
N LEU A 246 -15.37 -33.44 5.41
CA LEU A 246 -14.68 -32.54 4.48
C LEU A 246 -13.76 -31.53 5.22
N PHE A 247 -14.19 -31.03 6.38
CA PHE A 247 -13.36 -30.12 7.18
C PHE A 247 -12.13 -30.82 7.79
N ALA A 248 -12.24 -32.11 8.13
CA ALA A 248 -11.07 -32.90 8.51
C ALA A 248 -10.09 -33.03 7.33
N GLN A 249 -10.59 -33.38 6.14
CA GLN A 249 -9.77 -33.54 4.92
C GLN A 249 -9.06 -32.23 4.52
N ASP A 250 -9.75 -31.09 4.54
CA ASP A 250 -9.15 -29.78 4.22
C ASP A 250 -8.09 -29.36 5.26
N VAL A 251 -8.32 -29.64 6.56
CA VAL A 251 -7.34 -29.37 7.62
C VAL A 251 -6.12 -30.29 7.49
N GLU A 252 -6.32 -31.58 7.17
CA GLU A 252 -5.22 -32.53 6.93
C GLU A 252 -4.40 -32.13 5.69
N ALA A 253 -5.05 -31.76 4.59
CA ALA A 253 -4.38 -31.25 3.39
C ALA A 253 -3.58 -29.95 3.65
N PHE A 254 -4.09 -29.05 4.51
CA PHE A 254 -3.35 -27.89 4.99
C PHE A 254 -2.10 -28.30 5.80
N VAL A 255 -2.23 -29.26 6.72
CA VAL A 255 -1.11 -29.76 7.54
C VAL A 255 -0.05 -30.43 6.66
N GLU A 256 -0.44 -31.29 5.71
CA GLU A 256 0.49 -31.94 4.79
C GLU A 256 1.26 -30.93 3.92
N ARG A 257 0.55 -29.94 3.37
CA ARG A 257 1.12 -28.94 2.47
C ARG A 257 2.11 -28.01 3.15
N TYR A 258 1.89 -27.66 4.42
CA TYR A 258 2.65 -26.61 5.10
C TYR A 258 3.54 -27.08 6.27
N PHE A 259 3.36 -28.31 6.77
CA PHE A 259 4.11 -28.82 7.92
C PHE A 259 4.80 -30.16 7.66
N SER A 260 4.10 -31.17 7.09
CA SER A 260 4.64 -32.54 6.98
C SER A 260 5.91 -32.70 6.12
N ARG A 261 6.29 -31.69 5.33
CA ARG A 261 7.57 -31.65 4.57
C ARG A 261 8.37 -30.35 4.78
N ALA A 262 8.02 -29.55 5.78
CA ALA A 262 8.56 -28.20 5.93
C ALA A 262 9.88 -28.18 6.74
N SER A 263 10.88 -27.46 6.22
CA SER A 263 12.09 -27.13 6.99
C SER A 263 11.82 -25.95 7.94
N ARG A 264 12.65 -25.79 8.99
CA ARG A 264 12.57 -24.63 9.90
C ARG A 264 12.63 -23.30 9.14
N GLU A 265 13.33 -23.26 8.01
CA GLU A 265 13.47 -22.07 7.17
C GLU A 265 12.25 -21.80 6.29
N SER A 266 11.60 -22.82 5.72
CA SER A 266 10.33 -22.64 4.99
C SER A 266 9.20 -22.22 5.94
N LEU A 267 9.19 -22.77 7.17
CA LEU A 267 8.28 -22.30 8.23
C LEU A 267 8.59 -20.84 8.61
N LYS A 268 9.87 -20.46 8.81
CA LYS A 268 10.27 -19.06 9.09
C LYS A 268 9.77 -18.07 8.05
N LYS A 269 9.79 -18.42 6.76
CA LYS A 269 9.29 -17.56 5.67
C LYS A 269 7.77 -17.36 5.70
N SER A 270 7.01 -18.22 6.38
CA SER A 270 5.53 -18.25 6.32
C SER A 270 4.83 -18.11 7.69
N VAL A 271 5.56 -17.97 8.81
CA VAL A 271 5.03 -17.94 10.20
C VAL A 271 3.79 -17.06 10.35
N PHE A 272 3.83 -15.82 9.88
CA PHE A 272 2.73 -14.86 10.06
C PHE A 272 1.46 -15.28 9.31
N PHE A 273 1.61 -15.80 8.09
CA PHE A 273 0.50 -16.38 7.31
C PHE A 273 -0.07 -17.61 8.03
N LEU A 274 0.79 -18.58 8.36
CA LEU A 274 0.34 -19.84 8.97
C LEU A 274 -0.29 -19.63 10.36
N ARG A 275 0.19 -18.69 11.18
CA ARG A 275 -0.46 -18.32 12.46
C ARG A 275 -1.83 -17.66 12.25
N LYS A 276 -1.97 -16.78 11.23
CA LYS A 276 -3.28 -16.18 10.89
C LYS A 276 -4.26 -17.24 10.37
N GLU A 277 -3.77 -18.18 9.57
CA GLU A 277 -4.57 -19.23 8.94
C GLU A 277 -5.00 -20.32 9.92
N ILE A 278 -4.12 -20.78 10.83
CA ILE A 278 -4.48 -21.67 11.94
C ILE A 278 -5.58 -21.06 12.82
N LYS A 279 -5.47 -19.76 13.15
CA LYS A 279 -6.52 -19.04 13.90
C LYS A 279 -7.85 -19.03 13.16
N ARG A 280 -7.85 -18.77 11.84
CA ARG A 280 -9.04 -18.82 11.00
C ARG A 280 -9.68 -20.21 10.97
N LEU A 281 -8.90 -21.26 10.76
CA LEU A 281 -9.40 -22.64 10.78
C LEU A 281 -10.01 -23.01 12.15
N GLN A 282 -9.34 -22.63 13.26
CA GLN A 282 -9.88 -22.80 14.62
C GLN A 282 -11.12 -21.94 14.92
N GLN A 283 -11.34 -20.86 14.16
CA GLN A 283 -12.56 -20.04 14.23
C GLN A 283 -13.68 -20.67 13.40
N ALA A 284 -13.43 -21.01 12.13
CA ALA A 284 -14.41 -21.67 11.26
C ALA A 284 -14.91 -23.01 11.84
N ALA A 285 -14.05 -23.77 12.52
CA ALA A 285 -14.44 -24.97 13.27
C ALA A 285 -15.53 -24.74 14.36
N LYS A 286 -15.81 -23.48 14.74
CA LYS A 286 -16.90 -23.11 15.65
C LYS A 286 -18.17 -22.63 14.92
N TYR A 287 -18.03 -22.04 13.73
CA TYR A 287 -19.15 -21.58 12.90
C TYR A 287 -19.76 -22.77 12.14
N LEU A 288 -18.91 -23.60 11.54
CA LEU A 288 -19.30 -24.88 10.96
C LEU A 288 -19.79 -25.79 12.09
N SER A 289 -21.03 -26.27 11.98
CA SER A 289 -21.64 -27.17 12.97
C SER A 289 -21.15 -28.61 12.81
N ILE A 290 -19.84 -28.80 13.03
CA ILE A 290 -19.14 -30.09 12.98
C ILE A 290 -19.32 -30.93 14.26
N SER A 291 -19.02 -32.21 14.15
CA SER A 291 -19.06 -33.16 15.26
C SER A 291 -17.96 -32.87 16.30
N SER A 292 -18.27 -33.11 17.58
CA SER A 292 -17.34 -32.88 18.71
C SER A 292 -16.02 -33.66 18.58
N GLY A 293 -16.05 -34.86 17.98
CA GLY A 293 -14.86 -35.66 17.69
C GLY A 293 -13.92 -34.96 16.71
N VAL A 294 -14.43 -34.54 15.54
CA VAL A 294 -13.63 -33.83 14.53
C VAL A 294 -13.18 -32.45 15.01
N PHE A 295 -14.04 -31.72 15.72
CA PHE A 295 -13.64 -30.46 16.38
C PHE A 295 -12.43 -30.66 17.31
N SER A 296 -12.41 -31.76 18.06
CA SER A 296 -11.33 -32.06 19.01
C SER A 296 -10.04 -32.48 18.30
N SER A 297 -10.12 -33.35 17.28
CA SER A 297 -8.94 -33.82 16.54
C SER A 297 -8.29 -32.72 15.70
N THR A 298 -9.08 -31.99 14.90
CA THR A 298 -8.59 -30.88 14.06
C THR A 298 -7.99 -29.76 14.92
N ARG A 299 -8.63 -29.39 16.05
CA ARG A 299 -8.08 -28.42 17.00
C ARG A 299 -6.75 -28.89 17.60
N LEU A 300 -6.60 -30.17 17.92
CA LEU A 300 -5.36 -30.73 18.46
C LEU A 300 -4.22 -30.66 17.42
N GLY A 301 -4.46 -31.13 16.18
CA GLY A 301 -3.48 -31.06 15.10
C GLY A 301 -3.06 -29.62 14.76
N LEU A 302 -4.03 -28.70 14.67
CA LEU A 302 -3.77 -27.27 14.48
C LEU A 302 -2.99 -26.64 15.66
N SER A 303 -3.19 -27.13 16.89
CA SER A 303 -2.40 -26.70 18.05
C SER A 303 -0.96 -27.20 17.99
N GLN A 304 -0.74 -28.45 17.57
CA GLN A 304 0.62 -29.00 17.37
C GLN A 304 1.38 -28.20 16.29
N CYS A 305 0.71 -27.85 15.19
CA CYS A 305 1.27 -26.97 14.15
C CYS A 305 1.56 -25.55 14.67
N TRP A 306 0.70 -25.01 15.54
CA TRP A 306 0.90 -23.70 16.17
C TRP A 306 2.11 -23.65 17.12
N ASP A 307 2.38 -24.75 17.84
CA ASP A 307 3.55 -24.90 18.70
C ASP A 307 4.84 -25.09 17.89
N GLN A 308 4.81 -25.73 16.71
CA GLN A 308 5.97 -25.74 15.78
C GLN A 308 6.35 -24.33 15.28
N LEU A 309 5.38 -23.42 15.16
CA LEU A 309 5.59 -22.01 14.79
C LEU A 309 5.96 -21.10 15.98
N LYS A 310 5.95 -21.62 17.21
CA LYS A 310 6.25 -20.89 18.43
C LYS A 310 7.76 -20.67 18.53
N GLY A 311 8.18 -19.51 19.05
CA GLY A 311 9.59 -19.13 19.07
C GLY A 311 10.14 -18.66 17.71
N LEU A 312 9.71 -19.22 16.58
CA LEU A 312 10.18 -18.80 15.25
C LEU A 312 9.96 -17.30 14.98
N GLU A 313 8.84 -16.73 15.45
CA GLU A 313 8.61 -15.28 15.36
C GLU A 313 9.60 -14.48 16.22
N LYS A 314 9.99 -14.98 17.40
CA LYS A 314 11.02 -14.35 18.24
C LYS A 314 12.40 -14.45 17.58
N GLU A 315 12.73 -15.60 16.98
CA GLU A 315 13.95 -15.77 16.17
C GLU A 315 13.99 -14.81 14.97
N ILE A 316 12.86 -14.62 14.25
CA ILE A 316 12.78 -13.69 13.12
C ILE A 316 13.00 -12.25 13.60
N ARG A 317 12.33 -11.82 14.68
CA ARG A 317 12.54 -10.48 15.26
C ARG A 317 13.97 -10.29 15.75
N GLN A 318 14.56 -11.29 16.41
CA GLN A 318 15.95 -11.23 16.87
C GLN A 318 16.95 -11.17 15.72
N GLU A 319 16.73 -11.92 14.64
CA GLU A 319 17.55 -11.86 13.43
C GLU A 319 17.42 -10.50 12.72
N GLN A 320 16.20 -9.97 12.60
CA GLN A 320 15.95 -8.63 12.07
C GLN A 320 16.63 -7.54 12.92
N SER A 321 16.54 -7.62 14.26
CA SER A 321 17.26 -6.71 15.16
C SER A 321 18.78 -6.84 15.05
N ARG A 322 19.31 -8.05 14.86
CA ARG A 322 20.75 -8.28 14.64
C ARG A 322 21.21 -7.67 13.32
N LEU A 323 20.50 -7.94 12.23
CA LEU A 323 20.77 -7.38 10.91
C LEU A 323 20.67 -5.85 10.91
N ALA A 324 19.68 -5.27 11.60
CA ALA A 324 19.54 -3.83 11.76
C ALA A 324 20.69 -3.21 12.60
N ALA A 325 21.12 -3.87 13.68
CA ALA A 325 22.25 -3.40 14.48
C ALA A 325 23.56 -3.42 13.68
N THR A 326 23.85 -4.51 12.97
CA THR A 326 24.99 -4.62 12.06
C THR A 326 24.88 -3.60 10.92
N SER A 327 23.69 -3.37 10.35
CA SER A 327 23.47 -2.34 9.33
C SER A 327 23.77 -0.93 9.85
N ALA A 328 23.34 -0.60 11.07
CA ALA A 328 23.59 0.71 11.68
C ALA A 328 25.07 0.94 12.05
N GLU A 329 25.81 -0.11 12.40
CA GLU A 329 27.26 -0.07 12.59
C GLU A 329 27.99 0.16 11.25
N ASN A 330 27.64 -0.65 10.24
CA ASN A 330 28.15 -0.53 8.87
C ASN A 330 27.83 0.83 8.23
N MET A 331 26.63 1.37 8.45
CA MET A 331 26.22 2.70 7.99
C MET A 331 27.12 3.78 8.57
N LYS A 332 27.39 3.74 9.89
CA LYS A 332 28.29 4.71 10.55
C LYS A 332 29.71 4.65 10.01
N GLU A 333 30.23 3.44 9.72
CA GLU A 333 31.55 3.30 9.12
C GLU A 333 31.61 3.92 7.72
N VAL A 334 30.63 3.58 6.85
CA VAL A 334 30.57 4.12 5.48
C VAL A 334 30.35 5.64 5.51
N GLN A 335 29.48 6.13 6.40
CA GLN A 335 29.22 7.56 6.56
C GLN A 335 30.50 8.31 6.99
N GLY A 336 31.23 7.83 8.00
CA GLY A 336 32.49 8.44 8.41
C GLY A 336 33.56 8.50 7.32
N ARG A 337 33.52 7.58 6.33
CA ARG A 337 34.37 7.66 5.12
C ARG A 337 33.85 8.65 4.08
N LEU A 338 32.53 8.84 3.96
CA LEU A 338 31.95 9.88 3.10
C LEU A 338 32.22 11.28 3.66
N ASP A 339 32.15 11.45 4.98
CA ASP A 339 32.46 12.69 5.67
C ASP A 339 33.96 13.06 5.49
N GLN A 340 34.86 12.07 5.45
CA GLN A 340 36.28 12.27 5.09
C GLN A 340 36.46 12.74 3.64
N VAL A 341 35.69 12.20 2.68
CA VAL A 341 35.70 12.66 1.29
C VAL A 341 35.18 14.09 1.15
N GLU A 342 34.19 14.48 1.96
CA GLU A 342 33.68 15.86 2.03
C GLU A 342 34.73 16.84 2.57
N VAL A 343 35.56 16.42 3.54
CA VAL A 343 36.74 17.20 3.98
C VAL A 343 37.77 17.34 2.85
N LEU A 344 38.13 16.26 2.14
CA LEU A 344 39.06 16.33 1.01
C LEU A 344 38.56 17.24 -0.13
N LEU A 345 37.23 17.32 -0.33
CA LEU A 345 36.61 18.28 -1.24
C LEU A 345 36.81 19.73 -0.79
N GLN A 346 36.66 20.03 0.50
CA GLN A 346 36.87 21.36 1.08
C GLN A 346 38.36 21.77 1.09
N GLU A 347 39.27 20.84 1.40
CA GLU A 347 40.73 21.03 1.40
C GLU A 347 41.33 21.20 0.00
N ASN A 348 40.50 21.17 -1.05
CA ASN A 348 40.89 21.37 -2.45
C ASN A 348 41.88 20.32 -3.00
N GLU A 349 41.86 19.09 -2.47
CA GLU A 349 42.68 17.96 -2.95
C GLU A 349 42.43 17.62 -4.45
N GLU A 350 43.31 16.80 -5.04
CA GLU A 350 43.17 16.40 -6.44
C GLU A 350 41.86 15.65 -6.71
N VAL A 351 41.04 16.21 -7.60
CA VAL A 351 39.77 15.65 -8.10
C VAL A 351 39.87 14.14 -8.41
N HIS A 352 40.97 13.71 -9.02
CA HIS A 352 41.18 12.32 -9.41
C HIS A 352 41.43 11.36 -8.23
N LYS A 353 41.93 11.85 -7.08
CA LYS A 353 42.02 11.10 -5.82
C LYS A 353 40.66 10.98 -5.17
N ILE A 354 39.97 12.12 -4.99
CA ILE A 354 38.61 12.21 -4.42
C ILE A 354 37.65 11.24 -5.15
N ARG A 355 37.68 11.23 -6.48
CA ARG A 355 36.84 10.33 -7.29
C ARG A 355 37.19 8.85 -7.11
N LYS A 356 38.46 8.49 -6.88
CA LYS A 356 38.88 7.11 -6.58
C LYS A 356 38.37 6.65 -5.21
N GLU A 357 38.41 7.51 -4.20
CA GLU A 357 37.87 7.18 -2.87
C GLU A 357 36.35 7.00 -2.90
N ILE A 358 35.61 7.84 -3.63
CA ILE A 358 34.17 7.64 -3.85
C ILE A 358 33.88 6.30 -4.54
N GLU A 359 34.69 5.91 -5.54
CA GLU A 359 34.53 4.61 -6.21
C GLU A 359 34.90 3.43 -5.29
N ALA A 360 35.92 3.58 -4.44
CA ALA A 360 36.27 2.60 -3.41
C ALA A 360 35.15 2.41 -2.39
N ILE A 361 34.54 3.50 -1.90
CA ILE A 361 33.38 3.45 -1.00
C ILE A 361 32.17 2.82 -1.70
N SER A 362 31.89 3.19 -2.96
CA SER A 362 30.82 2.61 -3.79
C SER A 362 31.02 1.11 -4.06
N LYS A 363 32.26 0.63 -4.11
CA LYS A 363 32.60 -0.80 -4.16
C LYS A 363 32.43 -1.46 -2.79
N HIS A 364 32.83 -0.79 -1.71
CA HIS A 364 32.72 -1.30 -0.34
C HIS A 364 31.27 -1.56 0.07
N ILE A 365 30.35 -0.62 -0.20
CA ILE A 365 28.89 -0.76 0.04
C ILE A 365 28.31 -2.04 -0.57
N ARG A 366 28.84 -2.52 -1.71
CA ARG A 366 28.35 -3.75 -2.37
C ARG A 366 28.80 -5.04 -1.69
N GLY A 367 29.79 -4.97 -0.80
CA GLY A 367 30.34 -6.11 -0.06
C GLY A 367 29.86 -6.19 1.40
N ILE A 368 29.05 -5.24 1.86
CA ILE A 368 28.60 -5.12 3.25
C ILE A 368 27.11 -5.45 3.38
N SER A 369 26.69 -6.04 4.51
CA SER A 369 25.27 -6.22 4.83
C SER A 369 24.65 -4.89 5.28
N LEU A 370 23.80 -4.31 4.44
CA LEU A 370 23.05 -3.10 4.72
C LEU A 370 21.55 -3.29 4.40
N VAL A 371 20.68 -2.61 5.13
CA VAL A 371 19.23 -2.53 4.88
C VAL A 371 18.96 -1.68 3.62
N HIS A 372 17.83 -1.92 2.95
CA HIS A 372 17.50 -1.24 1.69
C HIS A 372 17.55 0.30 1.81
N ASP A 373 16.92 0.84 2.84
CA ASP A 373 16.79 2.28 3.05
C ASP A 373 18.16 2.92 3.32
N ASP A 374 19.01 2.28 4.12
CA ASP A 374 20.41 2.64 4.37
C ASP A 374 21.21 2.71 3.06
N VAL A 375 21.03 1.71 2.16
CA VAL A 375 21.67 1.70 0.83
C VAL A 375 21.15 2.82 -0.07
N VAL A 376 19.89 3.22 0.05
CA VAL A 376 19.33 4.38 -0.69
C VAL A 376 19.95 5.68 -0.18
N LEU A 377 20.01 5.88 1.14
CA LEU A 377 20.61 7.07 1.76
C LEU A 377 22.09 7.23 1.38
N LEU A 378 22.89 6.18 1.54
CA LEU A 378 24.32 6.20 1.23
C LEU A 378 24.59 6.42 -0.28
N LYS A 379 23.76 5.86 -1.16
CA LYS A 379 23.83 6.15 -2.61
C LYS A 379 23.45 7.59 -2.94
N GLY A 380 22.45 8.16 -2.24
CA GLY A 380 22.09 9.57 -2.36
C GLY A 380 23.27 10.48 -2.03
N ARG A 381 23.90 10.29 -0.88
CA ARG A 381 25.08 11.08 -0.46
C ARG A 381 26.25 10.94 -1.44
N ILE A 382 26.51 9.73 -1.96
CA ILE A 382 27.50 9.50 -3.03
C ILE A 382 27.16 10.28 -4.31
N GLN A 383 25.87 10.37 -4.70
CA GLN A 383 25.47 11.16 -5.87
C GLN A 383 25.66 12.66 -5.65
N THR A 384 25.44 13.18 -4.43
CA THR A 384 25.73 14.58 -4.07
C THR A 384 27.22 14.89 -4.23
N LEU A 385 28.10 14.11 -3.59
CA LEU A 385 29.56 14.31 -3.67
C LEU A 385 30.08 14.15 -5.12
N LEU A 386 29.51 13.25 -5.92
CA LEU A 386 29.84 13.14 -7.35
C LEU A 386 29.31 14.31 -8.20
N GLY A 387 28.31 15.06 -7.72
CA GLY A 387 27.88 16.32 -8.31
C GLY A 387 28.91 17.42 -8.08
N GLU A 388 29.31 17.61 -6.83
CA GLU A 388 30.32 18.59 -6.40
C GLU A 388 31.68 18.35 -7.10
N VAL A 389 32.12 17.10 -7.20
CA VAL A 389 33.31 16.70 -7.98
C VAL A 389 33.21 17.16 -9.44
N ARG A 390 32.06 16.97 -10.09
CA ARG A 390 31.85 17.35 -11.51
C ARG A 390 31.75 18.85 -11.71
N GLU A 391 31.15 19.58 -10.78
CA GLU A 391 31.10 21.04 -10.82
C GLU A 391 32.53 21.61 -10.73
N ARG A 392 33.36 21.05 -9.84
CA ARG A 392 34.79 21.39 -9.74
C ARG A 392 35.60 20.99 -10.98
N GLU A 393 35.33 19.83 -11.60
CA GLU A 393 35.88 19.47 -12.93
C GLU A 393 35.51 20.53 -14.00
N ALA A 394 34.25 20.96 -14.04
CA ALA A 394 33.76 21.93 -15.04
C ALA A 394 34.33 23.35 -14.85
N VAL A 395 34.54 23.80 -13.61
CA VAL A 395 35.22 25.07 -13.33
C VAL A 395 36.66 25.04 -13.83
N ILE A 396 37.42 24.00 -13.49
CA ILE A 396 38.83 23.85 -13.93
C ILE A 396 38.92 23.75 -15.46
N GLU A 397 38.01 23.01 -16.11
CA GLU A 397 37.98 22.91 -17.57
C GLU A 397 37.64 24.27 -18.22
N LYS A 398 36.74 25.05 -17.62
CA LYS A 398 36.39 26.40 -18.10
C LYS A 398 37.56 27.38 -17.95
N GLU A 399 38.24 27.40 -16.81
CA GLU A 399 39.43 28.23 -16.59
C GLU A 399 40.54 27.91 -17.59
N MET A 400 40.81 26.63 -17.83
CA MET A 400 41.79 26.18 -18.83
C MET A 400 41.39 26.59 -20.26
N LYS A 401 40.10 26.49 -20.63
CA LYS A 401 39.59 26.98 -21.93
C LYS A 401 39.69 28.49 -22.06
N GLU A 402 39.39 29.25 -21.00
CA GLU A 402 39.55 30.71 -21.01
C GLU A 402 41.02 31.13 -21.13
N LEU A 403 41.95 30.44 -20.48
CA LEU A 403 43.39 30.68 -20.62
C LEU A 403 43.88 30.36 -22.04
N GLN A 404 43.41 29.26 -22.64
CA GLN A 404 43.70 28.90 -24.03
C GLN A 404 43.16 29.96 -25.00
N ALA A 405 41.90 30.36 -24.87
CA ALA A 405 41.28 31.39 -25.72
C ALA A 405 42.00 32.74 -25.62
N LYS A 406 42.39 33.18 -24.41
CA LYS A 406 43.18 34.41 -24.20
C LYS A 406 44.56 34.30 -24.88
N ALA A 407 45.21 33.13 -24.82
CA ALA A 407 46.48 32.89 -25.50
C ALA A 407 46.37 32.80 -27.04
N GLU A 408 45.25 32.29 -27.56
CA GLU A 408 44.96 32.27 -29.01
C GLU A 408 44.63 33.67 -29.55
N GLN A 409 43.83 34.45 -28.82
CA GLN A 409 43.57 35.85 -29.15
C GLN A 409 44.86 36.66 -29.20
N ALA A 410 45.72 36.58 -28.18
CA ALA A 410 47.00 37.29 -28.16
C ALA A 410 47.94 36.89 -29.32
N ARG A 411 47.89 35.64 -29.79
CA ARG A 411 48.62 35.19 -31.00
C ARG A 411 48.02 35.78 -32.27
N ALA A 412 46.69 35.84 -32.38
CA ALA A 412 46.00 36.41 -33.54
C ALA A 412 46.27 37.92 -33.67
N GLU A 413 46.18 38.66 -32.55
CA GLU A 413 46.51 40.09 -32.48
C GLU A 413 47.97 40.37 -32.86
N ALA A 414 48.92 39.55 -32.38
CA ALA A 414 50.33 39.66 -32.75
C ALA A 414 50.58 39.38 -34.25
N ILE A 415 49.88 38.41 -34.85
CA ILE A 415 49.95 38.16 -36.30
C ILE A 415 49.40 39.35 -37.07
N GLN A 416 48.23 39.88 -36.68
CA GLN A 416 47.60 41.01 -37.37
C GLN A 416 48.44 42.30 -37.26
N ALA A 417 49.12 42.52 -36.14
CA ALA A 417 50.05 43.64 -35.98
C ALA A 417 51.20 43.56 -37.00
N LEU A 418 51.80 42.38 -37.20
CA LEU A 418 52.85 42.18 -38.20
C LEU A 418 52.33 42.29 -39.64
N GLU A 419 51.11 41.83 -39.92
CA GLU A 419 50.47 42.00 -41.23
C GLU A 419 50.25 43.49 -41.55
N ASN A 420 49.81 44.29 -40.58
CA ASN A 420 49.67 45.74 -40.72
C ASN A 420 51.03 46.47 -40.87
N GLU A 421 52.06 46.02 -40.16
CA GLU A 421 53.43 46.59 -40.24
C GLU A 421 54.05 46.35 -41.63
N VAL A 422 53.89 45.15 -42.19
CA VAL A 422 54.33 44.82 -43.55
C VAL A 422 53.51 45.58 -44.60
N GLN A 423 52.18 45.65 -44.47
CA GLN A 423 51.32 46.33 -45.44
C GLN A 423 51.63 47.84 -45.48
N SER A 424 51.67 48.51 -44.33
CA SER A 424 51.98 49.95 -44.27
C SER A 424 53.38 50.29 -44.81
N PHE A 425 54.38 49.41 -44.63
CA PHE A 425 55.68 49.57 -45.27
C PHE A 425 55.62 49.38 -46.80
N CYS A 426 54.82 48.42 -47.30
CA CYS A 426 54.61 48.24 -48.74
C CYS A 426 53.93 49.46 -49.38
N ASP A 427 52.94 50.04 -48.70
CA ASP A 427 52.24 51.24 -49.18
C ASP A 427 53.15 52.47 -49.19
N GLN A 428 53.96 52.67 -48.14
CA GLN A 428 55.03 53.69 -48.13
C GLN A 428 56.04 53.50 -49.28
N CYS A 429 56.41 52.26 -49.61
CA CYS A 429 57.28 51.98 -50.77
C CYS A 429 56.63 52.28 -52.13
N ASN A 430 55.30 52.43 -52.17
CA ASN A 430 54.55 52.80 -53.37
C ASN A 430 54.32 54.32 -53.46
N GLU A 431 54.04 55.00 -52.35
CA GLU A 431 53.73 56.44 -52.29
C GLU A 431 54.96 57.35 -52.40
N GLY A 432 55.45 57.55 -53.64
CA GLY A 432 56.32 58.67 -54.00
C GLY A 432 57.75 58.59 -53.45
N ASP A 433 57.96 59.01 -52.21
CA ASP A 433 59.27 59.19 -51.59
C ASP A 433 59.85 57.87 -51.04
N LEU A 434 61.14 57.66 -51.27
CA LEU A 434 61.88 56.57 -50.65
C LEU A 434 62.36 56.98 -49.26
N PRO A 435 61.91 56.34 -48.16
CA PRO A 435 62.43 56.65 -46.84
C PRO A 435 63.91 56.25 -46.72
N GLU A 436 64.70 57.09 -46.03
CA GLU A 436 66.07 56.74 -45.67
C GLU A 436 66.09 55.41 -44.89
N GLY A 437 67.03 54.51 -45.21
CA GLY A 437 67.09 53.17 -44.61
C GLY A 437 66.09 52.13 -45.18
N ALA A 438 65.32 52.42 -46.24
CA ALA A 438 64.33 51.46 -46.80
C ALA A 438 64.88 50.04 -47.06
N LYS A 439 66.16 49.89 -47.45
CA LYS A 439 66.81 48.57 -47.64
C LYS A 439 67.00 47.80 -46.33
N GLU A 440 67.27 48.49 -45.23
CA GLU A 440 67.49 47.91 -43.90
C GLU A 440 66.15 47.52 -43.29
N ARG A 441 65.13 48.39 -43.44
CA ARG A 441 63.75 48.10 -43.03
C ARG A 441 63.15 46.87 -43.73
N CYS A 442 63.46 46.65 -45.02
CA CYS A 442 63.14 45.39 -45.73
C CYS A 442 63.76 44.14 -45.06
N GLN A 443 64.96 44.26 -44.49
CA GLN A 443 65.65 43.15 -43.82
C GLN A 443 65.09 42.90 -42.42
N GLU A 444 64.80 43.95 -41.65
CA GLU A 444 64.13 43.86 -40.35
C GLU A 444 62.79 43.13 -40.44
N LEU A 445 61.92 43.53 -41.38
CA LEU A 445 60.60 42.91 -41.57
C LEU A 445 60.73 41.44 -41.99
N LYS A 446 61.71 41.11 -42.85
CA LYS A 446 62.03 39.71 -43.21
C LYS A 446 62.54 38.91 -42.01
N GLU A 447 63.31 39.52 -41.11
CA GLU A 447 63.70 38.85 -39.88
C GLU A 447 62.52 38.68 -38.91
N ALA A 448 61.62 39.66 -38.77
CA ALA A 448 60.42 39.55 -37.95
C ALA A 448 59.50 38.41 -38.43
N VAL A 449 59.19 38.38 -39.74
CA VAL A 449 58.42 37.29 -40.39
C VAL A 449 59.11 35.94 -40.22
N LYS A 450 60.45 35.88 -40.25
CA LYS A 450 61.21 34.64 -39.98
C LYS A 450 61.17 34.22 -38.51
N LYS A 451 61.33 35.16 -37.57
CA LYS A 451 61.42 34.94 -36.11
C LYS A 451 60.07 34.62 -35.45
N MET A 452 58.93 35.04 -36.00
CA MET A 452 57.62 34.60 -35.50
C MET A 452 57.41 33.08 -35.72
N ALA A 453 57.34 32.34 -34.61
CA ALA A 453 57.19 30.88 -34.60
C ALA A 453 55.73 30.40 -34.72
N TYR A 454 54.75 31.22 -34.33
CA TYR A 454 53.31 30.91 -34.37
C TYR A 454 52.61 31.40 -35.65
N LEU A 455 53.36 31.95 -36.62
CA LEU A 455 52.83 32.44 -37.90
C LEU A 455 52.58 31.26 -38.86
N PRO A 456 51.35 31.05 -39.38
CA PRO A 456 51.05 29.97 -40.32
C PRO A 456 51.88 30.04 -41.60
N TYR A 457 52.29 28.89 -42.15
CA TYR A 457 53.22 28.82 -43.29
C TYR A 457 52.73 29.64 -44.51
N ALA A 458 51.45 29.55 -44.86
CA ALA A 458 50.88 30.32 -45.97
C ALA A 458 50.96 31.84 -45.74
N LYS A 459 50.68 32.33 -44.51
CA LYS A 459 50.85 33.75 -44.14
C LYS A 459 52.32 34.17 -44.17
N LYS A 460 53.23 33.31 -43.71
CA LYS A 460 54.68 33.54 -43.75
C LYS A 460 55.21 33.70 -45.19
N VAL A 461 54.73 32.89 -46.13
CA VAL A 461 55.05 32.99 -47.56
C VAL A 461 54.43 34.25 -48.18
N ALA A 462 53.17 34.57 -47.87
CA ALA A 462 52.50 35.77 -48.37
C ALA A 462 53.23 37.06 -47.95
N LEU A 463 53.60 37.17 -46.66
CA LEU A 463 54.32 38.33 -46.14
C LEU A 463 55.75 38.44 -46.70
N ASP A 464 56.50 37.34 -46.81
CA ASP A 464 57.82 37.37 -47.46
C ASP A 464 57.68 37.79 -48.93
N ASN A 465 56.66 37.32 -49.67
CA ASN A 465 56.40 37.75 -51.04
C ASN A 465 56.05 39.25 -51.15
N GLN A 466 55.25 39.81 -50.23
CA GLN A 466 54.98 41.25 -50.16
C GLN A 466 56.27 42.05 -49.90
N ILE A 467 57.09 41.66 -48.92
CA ILE A 467 58.36 42.35 -48.63
C ILE A 467 59.37 42.17 -49.80
N ASN A 468 59.35 41.03 -50.49
CA ASN A 468 60.13 40.82 -51.72
C ASN A 468 59.68 41.79 -52.83
N ALA A 469 58.37 41.98 -53.04
CA ALA A 469 57.85 42.94 -54.03
C ALA A 469 58.23 44.38 -53.67
N ALA A 470 58.05 44.79 -52.41
CA ALA A 470 58.49 46.10 -51.92
C ALA A 470 60.01 46.30 -52.11
N GLN A 471 60.84 45.31 -51.75
CA GLN A 471 62.29 45.35 -51.97
C GLN A 471 62.66 45.45 -53.45
N ARG A 472 61.95 44.75 -54.36
CA ARG A 472 62.16 44.86 -55.82
C ARG A 472 61.86 46.28 -56.32
N SER A 473 60.81 46.93 -55.80
CA SER A 473 60.42 48.32 -56.10
C SER A 473 61.43 49.34 -55.57
N VAL A 474 61.81 49.22 -54.28
CA VAL A 474 62.84 50.05 -53.63
C VAL A 474 64.16 50.00 -54.39
N LEU A 475 64.59 48.80 -54.82
CA LEU A 475 65.80 48.66 -55.64
C LEU A 475 65.65 49.30 -57.02
N ALA A 476 64.50 49.13 -57.70
CA ALA A 476 64.27 49.73 -59.01
C ALA A 476 64.30 51.27 -58.96
N ARG A 477 63.61 51.90 -58.00
CA ARG A 477 63.64 53.37 -57.83
C ARG A 477 65.03 53.91 -57.49
N LEU A 478 65.82 53.19 -56.68
CA LEU A 478 67.21 53.58 -56.39
C LEU A 478 68.12 53.42 -57.62
N GLU A 479 67.92 52.37 -58.43
CA GLU A 479 68.59 52.23 -59.73
C GLU A 479 68.23 53.39 -60.68
N GLU A 480 66.96 53.79 -60.75
CA GLU A 480 66.48 54.93 -61.55
C GLU A 480 67.06 56.27 -61.08
N GLN A 481 67.12 56.52 -59.77
CA GLN A 481 67.76 57.72 -59.21
C GLN A 481 69.25 57.80 -59.58
N MET A 482 70.00 56.69 -59.50
CA MET A 482 71.40 56.63 -59.94
C MET A 482 71.58 56.84 -61.46
N LEU A 483 70.60 56.44 -62.28
CA LEU A 483 70.60 56.65 -63.74
C LEU A 483 70.17 58.08 -64.13
N ALA A 484 69.40 58.76 -63.29
CA ALA A 484 68.94 60.13 -63.52
C ALA A 484 70.03 61.20 -63.28
N CYS A 485 70.99 60.92 -62.38
CA CYS A 485 72.12 61.83 -62.11
C CYS A 485 72.88 62.22 -63.40
N PRO A 486 73.10 63.52 -63.66
CA PRO A 486 73.83 63.98 -64.85
C PRO A 486 75.31 63.59 -64.87
N ASP A 487 75.96 63.68 -63.71
CA ASP A 487 77.38 63.45 -63.55
C ASP A 487 77.72 61.95 -63.49
N GLU A 488 78.84 61.58 -64.11
CA GLU A 488 79.37 60.21 -64.18
C GLU A 488 78.41 59.11 -64.70
N LYS A 489 77.42 59.44 -65.56
CA LYS A 489 76.44 58.48 -66.11
C LYS A 489 77.01 57.12 -66.53
N VAL A 490 78.12 57.07 -67.26
CA VAL A 490 78.73 55.79 -67.72
C VAL A 490 79.26 54.95 -66.55
N LEU A 491 79.71 55.59 -65.47
CA LEU A 491 80.17 54.94 -64.24
C LEU A 491 78.97 54.43 -63.43
N ASN A 492 77.93 55.24 -63.28
CA ASN A 492 76.67 54.86 -62.64
C ASN A 492 75.98 53.69 -63.39
N MET A 493 75.92 53.74 -64.73
CA MET A 493 75.39 52.65 -65.56
C MET A 493 76.20 51.35 -65.40
N ARG A 494 77.53 51.43 -65.20
CA ARG A 494 78.37 50.24 -64.91
C ARG A 494 78.08 49.68 -63.52
N GLN A 495 77.92 50.53 -62.50
CA GLN A 495 77.53 50.09 -61.15
C GLN A 495 76.12 49.48 -61.13
N VAL A 496 75.14 50.08 -61.82
CA VAL A 496 73.79 49.50 -61.98
C VAL A 496 73.85 48.17 -62.75
N LEU A 497 74.70 48.06 -63.78
CA LEU A 497 74.90 46.79 -64.48
C LEU A 497 75.48 45.71 -63.57
N GLU A 498 76.45 46.06 -62.71
CA GLU A 498 77.02 45.13 -61.73
C GLU A 498 75.99 44.70 -60.67
N GLN A 499 75.21 45.65 -60.13
CA GLN A 499 74.11 45.37 -59.20
C GLN A 499 73.04 44.47 -59.84
N ARG A 500 72.63 44.73 -61.09
CA ARG A 500 71.72 43.85 -61.84
C ARG A 500 72.30 42.46 -62.09
N MET A 501 73.59 42.37 -62.43
CA MET A 501 74.30 41.10 -62.62
C MET A 501 74.47 40.31 -61.31
N LEU A 502 74.55 40.98 -60.15
CA LEU A 502 74.51 40.36 -58.82
C LEU A 502 73.10 39.85 -58.50
N ARG A 503 72.10 40.73 -58.58
CA ARG A 503 70.66 40.45 -58.41
C ARG A 503 70.19 39.27 -59.29
N ARG A 504 70.72 39.13 -60.50
CA ARG A 504 70.49 37.99 -61.41
C ARG A 504 71.03 36.67 -60.85
N LYS A 505 72.22 36.66 -60.23
CA LYS A 505 72.79 35.45 -59.60
C LYS A 505 71.94 35.03 -58.41
N GLU A 506 71.52 35.99 -57.59
CA GLU A 506 70.67 35.79 -56.41
C GLU A 506 69.28 35.26 -56.79
N LEU A 507 68.60 35.92 -57.74
CA LEU A 507 67.30 35.48 -58.24
C LEU A 507 67.38 34.09 -58.90
N LYS A 508 68.45 33.79 -59.66
CA LYS A 508 68.67 32.45 -60.20
C LYS A 508 68.88 31.39 -59.12
N ALA A 509 69.55 31.75 -58.03
CA ALA A 509 69.73 30.86 -56.88
C ALA A 509 68.40 30.60 -56.14
N LYS A 510 67.55 31.63 -55.97
CA LYS A 510 66.18 31.48 -55.44
C LYS A 510 65.33 30.59 -56.34
N PHE A 511 65.29 30.86 -57.64
CA PHE A 511 64.55 30.07 -58.63
C PHE A 511 64.93 28.57 -58.61
N GLU A 512 66.23 28.24 -58.58
CA GLU A 512 66.68 26.83 -58.48
C GLU A 512 66.47 26.21 -57.08
N CYS A 513 66.14 26.99 -56.04
CA CYS A 513 65.68 26.47 -54.75
C CYS A 513 64.17 26.23 -54.75
N ASP A 514 63.37 27.20 -55.21
CA ASP A 514 61.90 27.08 -55.26
C ASP A 514 61.46 25.97 -56.22
N LYS A 515 62.18 25.78 -57.33
CA LYS A 515 62.03 24.64 -58.25
C LYS A 515 62.35 23.28 -57.61
N LYS A 516 63.27 23.21 -56.64
CA LYS A 516 63.53 21.98 -55.86
C LYS A 516 62.44 21.75 -54.80
N LEU A 517 61.91 22.81 -54.20
CA LEU A 517 60.79 22.73 -53.26
C LEU A 517 59.51 22.25 -53.97
N LEU A 518 59.24 22.74 -55.18
CA LEU A 518 58.17 22.25 -56.05
C LEU A 518 58.34 20.75 -56.35
N GLY A 519 59.53 20.32 -56.77
CA GLY A 519 59.84 18.90 -57.00
C GLY A 519 59.78 18.01 -55.75
N GLY A 520 59.89 18.60 -54.55
CA GLY A 520 59.77 17.92 -53.26
C GLY A 520 58.36 17.94 -52.65
N SER A 521 57.37 18.58 -53.29
CA SER A 521 56.05 18.83 -52.67
C SER A 521 55.15 17.60 -52.54
N GLY A 522 55.44 16.51 -53.27
CA GLY A 522 54.72 15.24 -53.16
C GLY A 522 53.24 15.33 -53.53
N LEU A 523 52.38 14.73 -52.68
CA LEU A 523 50.92 14.68 -52.86
C LEU A 523 50.16 15.88 -52.28
N ASP A 524 50.87 16.89 -51.76
CA ASP A 524 50.28 18.12 -51.23
C ASP A 524 50.00 19.10 -52.38
N PHE A 525 48.77 19.04 -52.92
CA PHE A 525 48.36 19.81 -54.09
C PHE A 525 48.34 21.32 -53.86
N ASP A 526 47.89 21.79 -52.68
CA ASP A 526 47.83 23.22 -52.37
C ASP A 526 49.24 23.80 -52.26
N ARG A 527 50.17 23.06 -51.65
CA ARG A 527 51.57 23.44 -51.56
C ARG A 527 52.29 23.38 -52.91
N ALA A 528 51.97 22.37 -53.74
CA ALA A 528 52.51 22.28 -55.09
C ALA A 528 52.02 23.44 -55.97
N LEU A 529 50.75 23.85 -55.84
CA LEU A 529 50.20 25.01 -56.54
C LEU A 529 50.88 26.32 -56.10
N GLN A 530 51.11 26.50 -54.80
CA GLN A 530 51.83 27.66 -54.25
C GLN A 530 53.27 27.74 -54.77
N TYR A 531 54.04 26.66 -54.72
CA TYR A 531 55.41 26.66 -55.27
C TYR A 531 55.43 26.82 -56.80
N SER A 532 54.45 26.28 -57.54
CA SER A 532 54.33 26.47 -58.99
C SER A 532 54.12 27.96 -59.34
N ALA A 533 53.29 28.67 -58.58
CA ALA A 533 53.11 30.11 -58.75
C ALA A 533 54.40 30.91 -58.48
N MET A 534 55.12 30.59 -57.39
CA MET A 534 56.40 31.23 -57.06
C MET A 534 57.48 30.99 -58.13
N VAL A 535 57.57 29.78 -58.68
CA VAL A 535 58.51 29.42 -59.74
C VAL A 535 58.20 30.18 -61.04
N GLU A 536 56.93 30.34 -61.42
CA GLU A 536 56.54 31.14 -62.58
C GLU A 536 56.74 32.66 -62.39
N GLU A 537 56.58 33.18 -61.16
CA GLU A 537 56.86 34.58 -60.85
C GLU A 537 58.36 34.89 -60.94
N ASP A 538 59.22 34.09 -60.29
CA ASP A 538 60.67 34.25 -60.35
C ASP A 538 61.21 33.99 -61.77
N ARG A 539 60.57 33.12 -62.58
CA ARG A 539 60.92 32.94 -64.00
C ARG A 539 60.73 34.24 -64.78
N LYS A 540 59.55 34.87 -64.67
CA LYS A 540 59.24 36.14 -65.34
C LYS A 540 60.18 37.26 -64.89
N ALA A 541 60.39 37.39 -63.57
CA ALA A 541 61.30 38.39 -63.03
C ALA A 541 62.76 38.20 -63.51
N LEU A 542 63.18 36.96 -63.82
CA LEU A 542 64.50 36.67 -64.37
C LEU A 542 64.58 36.94 -65.89
N GLU A 543 63.51 36.68 -66.63
CA GLU A 543 63.37 37.02 -68.05
C GLU A 543 63.36 38.55 -68.27
N GLU A 544 62.62 39.29 -67.43
CA GLU A 544 62.59 40.76 -67.39
C GLU A 544 63.96 41.35 -67.02
N LEU A 545 64.62 40.81 -66.00
CA LEU A 545 65.95 41.26 -65.58
C LEU A 545 67.02 40.98 -66.65
N ASP A 546 66.94 39.86 -67.37
CA ASP A 546 67.84 39.57 -68.49
C ASP A 546 67.62 40.53 -69.66
N ALA A 547 66.37 40.86 -70.00
CA ALA A 547 66.07 41.89 -70.99
C ALA A 547 66.63 43.27 -70.56
N ALA A 548 66.43 43.66 -69.29
CA ALA A 548 66.94 44.92 -68.73
C ALA A 548 68.48 44.97 -68.65
N ILE A 549 69.15 43.82 -68.50
CA ILE A 549 70.61 43.69 -68.55
C ILE A 549 71.12 43.80 -69.99
N ILE A 550 70.42 43.20 -70.97
CA ILE A 550 70.77 43.29 -72.39
C ILE A 550 70.62 44.73 -72.88
N GLU A 551 69.52 45.39 -72.55
CA GLU A 551 69.26 46.78 -72.93
C GLU A 551 70.26 47.75 -72.28
N LEU A 552 70.56 47.60 -70.97
CA LEU A 552 71.57 48.44 -70.32
C LEU A 552 72.98 48.22 -70.90
N LYS A 553 73.34 46.99 -71.28
CA LYS A 553 74.60 46.71 -72.02
C LYS A 553 74.60 47.38 -73.39
N ARG A 554 73.49 47.31 -74.13
CA ARG A 554 73.32 47.98 -75.44
C ARG A 554 73.49 49.50 -75.32
N GLN A 555 72.90 50.10 -74.29
CA GLN A 555 73.05 51.54 -74.02
C GLN A 555 74.49 51.90 -73.63
N ILE A 556 75.17 51.12 -72.78
CA ILE A 556 76.60 51.34 -72.46
C ILE A 556 77.46 51.23 -73.74
N GLN A 557 77.14 50.31 -74.66
CA GLN A 557 77.79 50.18 -75.97
C GLN A 557 77.44 51.30 -76.96
N GLN A 558 76.53 52.23 -76.63
CA GLN A 558 76.26 53.45 -77.40
C GLN A 558 76.93 54.70 -76.81
N PHE A 559 77.60 54.57 -75.65
CA PHE A 559 78.41 55.61 -75.01
C PHE A 559 79.93 55.26 -74.99
N VAL A 560 80.34 54.29 -75.82
CA VAL A 560 81.73 53.83 -76.03
C VAL A 560 82.04 53.83 -77.51
#